data_AF-A0A2E7PZI4-F1
#
_entry.id   AF-A0A2E7PZI4-F1
#
_cell.length_a   1.000
_cell.length_b   1.000
_cell.length_c   1.000
_cell.angle_alpha   90.00
_cell.angle_beta   90.00
_cell.angle_gamma   90.00
#
_symmetry.space_group_name_H-M   'P 1'
#
loop_
_entity.id
_entity.type
_entity.pdbx_description
1 polymer ?
#
loop_
_entity_poly.entity_id
_entity_poly.type
_entity_poly.pdbx_seq_one_letter_code
_entity_poly.pdbx_strand_id
1 'polypeptide(L)'
;MHTKIIMVTTCALGLSACADYEGGLLRGYPSDKTIDRGIDKKHLSQLQAGIWVDPNGCDHWIIDDGVEGYLSARLDKFGKPVCSGVAPPTHTVGDFKGGSYIPDPN
;
A
#
# COMPACT_ATOMS: atom_id res chain seq x y z
N MET A 1 -1.99 -0.69 -44.89
CA MET A 1 -0.84 -1.07 -44.04
C MET A 1 -0.78 -0.27 -42.74
N HIS A 2 -0.99 1.05 -42.77
CA HIS A 2 -0.97 1.93 -41.58
C HIS A 2 -1.91 1.51 -40.43
N THR A 3 -3.16 1.12 -40.71
CA THR A 3 -4.12 0.71 -39.66
C THR A 3 -3.69 -0.53 -38.89
N LYS A 4 -3.02 -1.48 -39.54
CA LYS A 4 -2.50 -2.69 -38.89
C LYS A 4 -1.32 -2.38 -37.98
N ILE A 5 -0.45 -1.45 -38.41
CA ILE A 5 0.69 -1.00 -37.60
C ILE A 5 0.20 -0.27 -36.36
N ILE A 6 -0.77 0.65 -36.50
CA ILE A 6 -1.35 1.38 -35.37
C ILE A 6 -1.94 0.41 -34.33
N MET A 7 -2.73 -0.58 -34.77
CA MET A 7 -3.36 -1.54 -33.87
C MET A 7 -2.32 -2.40 -33.10
N VAL A 8 -1.25 -2.83 -33.78
CA VAL A 8 -0.17 -3.61 -33.15
C VAL A 8 0.60 -2.76 -32.14
N THR A 9 0.90 -1.50 -32.46
CA THR A 9 1.61 -0.60 -31.54
C THR A 9 0.77 -0.26 -30.31
N THR A 10 -0.54 -0.04 -30.46
CA THR A 10 -1.45 0.21 -29.31
C THR A 10 -1.58 -1.02 -28.41
N CYS A 11 -1.71 -2.22 -28.97
CA CYS A 11 -1.73 -3.44 -28.16
C CYS A 11 -0.41 -3.65 -27.41
N ALA A 12 0.74 -3.43 -28.06
CA ALA A 12 2.04 -3.60 -27.43
C ALA A 12 2.26 -2.63 -26.24
N LEU A 13 1.81 -1.37 -26.37
CA LEU A 13 1.87 -0.38 -25.29
C LEU A 13 0.82 -0.61 -24.20
N GLY A 14 -0.34 -1.18 -24.55
CA GLY A 14 -1.39 -1.54 -23.58
C GLY A 14 -0.98 -2.72 -22.68
N LEU A 15 -0.27 -3.71 -23.23
CA LEU A 15 0.19 -4.87 -22.46
C LEU A 15 1.37 -4.59 -21.52
N SER A 16 2.15 -3.50 -21.72
CA SER A 16 3.27 -3.18 -20.83
C SER A 16 2.86 -2.66 -19.44
N ALA A 17 1.57 -2.43 -19.20
CA ALA A 17 1.07 -1.99 -17.89
C ALA A 17 1.18 -3.06 -16.78
N CYS A 18 1.40 -4.33 -17.13
CA CYS A 18 1.56 -5.42 -16.16
C CYS A 18 3.03 -5.73 -15.82
N ALA A 19 3.99 -5.02 -16.40
CA ALA A 19 5.40 -5.21 -16.11
C ALA A 19 5.86 -4.19 -15.06
N ASP A 20 6.60 -4.64 -14.05
CA ASP A 20 7.29 -3.78 -13.08
C ASP A 20 8.32 -2.90 -13.81
N TYR A 21 7.88 -1.71 -14.25
CA TYR A 21 8.65 -0.79 -15.08
C TYR A 21 9.57 0.08 -14.20
N GLU A 22 10.77 -0.44 -13.90
CA GLU A 22 11.83 0.31 -13.24
C GLU A 22 12.53 1.25 -14.27
N GLY A 23 12.14 2.53 -14.31
CA GLY A 23 13.02 3.60 -14.87
C GLY A 23 12.64 4.28 -16.20
N GLY A 24 11.36 4.30 -16.64
CA GLY A 24 10.91 5.01 -17.86
C GLY A 24 10.11 6.30 -17.62
N LEU A 25 9.80 7.04 -18.70
CA LEU A 25 9.03 8.32 -18.72
C LEU A 25 7.60 8.23 -18.14
N LEU A 26 7.09 7.02 -17.91
CA LEU A 26 5.82 6.72 -17.22
C LEU A 26 6.15 5.86 -15.99
N ARG A 27 6.85 6.44 -15.01
CA ARG A 27 7.43 5.71 -13.87
C ARG A 27 6.35 4.97 -13.06
N GLY A 28 6.41 3.65 -13.06
CA GLY A 28 5.82 2.82 -12.01
C GLY A 28 6.56 3.01 -10.68
N TYR A 29 5.91 2.64 -9.58
CA TYR A 29 6.50 2.71 -8.25
C TYR A 29 7.51 1.57 -8.07
N PRO A 30 8.74 1.83 -7.58
CA PRO A 30 9.75 0.78 -7.35
C PRO A 30 9.22 -0.38 -6.49
N SER A 31 9.83 -1.54 -6.65
CA SER A 31 9.52 -2.74 -5.86
C SER A 31 9.81 -2.56 -4.37
N ASP A 32 10.80 -1.72 -4.03
CA ASP A 32 11.10 -1.33 -2.66
C ASP A 32 10.00 -0.42 -2.09
N LYS A 33 9.16 -0.99 -1.22
CA LYS A 33 8.08 -0.29 -0.51
C LYS A 33 8.51 0.27 0.85
N THR A 34 9.80 0.20 1.19
CA THR A 34 10.34 0.73 2.47
C THR A 34 10.59 2.23 2.43
N ILE A 35 10.58 2.82 1.24
CA ILE A 35 10.87 4.22 0.99
C ILE A 35 9.63 4.86 0.38
N ASP A 36 9.07 5.85 1.06
CA ASP A 36 8.13 6.77 0.42
C ASP A 36 8.86 7.71 -0.57
N ARG A 37 8.33 7.81 -1.79
CA ARG A 37 8.90 8.59 -2.89
C ARG A 37 7.91 9.67 -3.32
N GLY A 38 7.76 10.70 -2.50
CA GLY A 38 6.94 11.87 -2.84
C GLY A 38 7.24 13.11 -2.02
N ILE A 39 6.18 13.75 -1.54
CA ILE A 39 6.17 14.77 -0.48
C ILE A 39 6.11 13.99 0.84
N ASP A 40 6.89 14.38 1.86
CA ASP A 40 6.95 13.69 3.18
C ASP A 40 7.71 12.35 3.23
N LYS A 41 8.84 12.27 2.52
CA LYS A 41 9.72 11.09 2.50
C LYS A 41 10.26 10.75 3.88
N LYS A 42 9.79 9.64 4.44
CA LYS A 42 10.28 9.07 5.70
C LYS A 42 10.38 7.57 5.63
N HIS A 43 11.11 7.02 6.60
CA HIS A 43 11.23 5.58 6.78
C HIS A 43 10.06 5.08 7.63
N LEU A 44 9.54 3.89 7.33
CA LEU A 44 8.41 3.27 8.06
C LEU A 44 8.57 3.25 9.58
N SER A 45 9.81 3.19 10.08
CA SER A 45 10.10 3.23 11.53
C SER A 45 9.78 4.56 12.21
N GLN A 46 9.50 5.62 11.45
CA GLN A 46 9.13 6.94 11.96
C GLN A 46 7.62 7.11 12.07
N LEU A 47 6.84 6.16 11.54
CA LEU A 47 5.39 6.18 11.53
C LEU A 47 4.80 5.35 12.68
N GLN A 48 3.57 5.69 13.05
CA GLN A 48 2.86 5.01 14.11
C GLN A 48 1.91 3.95 13.52
N ALA A 49 2.09 2.70 13.93
CA ALA A 49 1.16 1.63 13.56
C ALA A 49 -0.04 1.60 14.52
N GLY A 50 -1.23 1.39 13.95
CA GLY A 50 -2.43 0.96 14.65
C GLY A 50 -2.84 -0.47 14.27
N ILE A 51 -4.02 -0.89 14.74
CA ILE A 51 -4.61 -2.19 14.43
C ILE A 51 -5.93 -1.99 13.71
N TRP A 52 -6.09 -2.68 12.59
CA TRP A 52 -7.39 -2.94 11.99
C TRP A 52 -7.82 -4.38 12.31
N VAL A 53 -9.07 -4.56 12.71
CA VAL A 53 -9.65 -5.89 12.95
C VAL A 53 -10.47 -6.29 11.72
N ASP A 54 -10.07 -7.38 11.06
CA ASP A 54 -10.77 -7.89 9.89
C ASP A 54 -12.16 -8.48 10.24
N PRO A 55 -13.01 -8.83 9.26
CA PRO A 55 -14.32 -9.43 9.53
C PRO A 55 -14.27 -10.77 10.29
N ASN A 56 -13.13 -11.46 10.29
CA ASN A 56 -12.92 -12.69 11.06
C ASN A 56 -12.48 -12.41 12.51
N GLY A 57 -12.28 -11.14 12.87
CA GLY A 57 -11.84 -10.73 14.20
C GLY A 57 -10.32 -10.73 14.37
N CYS A 58 -9.55 -10.83 13.29
CA CYS A 58 -8.09 -10.93 13.37
C CYS A 58 -7.40 -9.60 13.04
N ASP A 59 -6.26 -9.38 13.70
CA ASP A 59 -5.53 -8.13 13.73
C ASP A 59 -4.65 -7.97 12.49
N HIS A 60 -4.65 -6.77 11.93
CA HIS A 60 -3.73 -6.31 10.90
C HIS A 60 -3.05 -5.03 11.39
N TRP A 61 -1.74 -4.96 11.25
CA TRP A 61 -1.00 -3.71 11.40
C TRP A 61 -1.40 -2.79 10.26
N ILE A 62 -1.78 -1.57 10.59
CA ILE A 62 -2.07 -0.53 9.62
C ILE A 62 -1.27 0.73 9.93
N ILE A 63 -0.82 1.40 8.87
CA ILE A 63 -0.24 2.74 8.91
C ILE A 63 -0.90 3.50 7.76
N ASP A 64 -1.31 4.73 8.05
CA ASP A 64 -1.88 5.66 7.11
C ASP A 64 -0.99 6.91 7.08
N ASP A 65 -0.28 7.09 5.97
CA ASP A 65 0.62 8.21 5.73
C ASP A 65 -0.03 9.29 4.84
N GLY A 66 -1.36 9.34 4.79
CA GLY A 66 -2.12 10.23 3.93
C GLY A 66 -2.53 9.53 2.63
N VAL A 67 -1.88 9.84 1.51
CA VAL A 67 -2.22 9.18 0.23
C VAL A 67 -1.74 7.72 0.22
N GLU A 68 -0.69 7.43 0.99
CA GLU A 68 -0.03 6.14 1.08
C GLU A 68 -0.49 5.35 2.32
N GLY A 69 -0.93 4.11 2.12
CA GLY A 69 -1.32 3.20 3.21
C GLY A 69 -0.50 1.92 3.23
N TYR A 70 -0.17 1.43 4.43
CA TYR A 70 0.50 0.16 4.65
C TYR A 70 -0.38 -0.77 5.47
N LEU A 71 -0.43 -2.04 5.08
CA LEU A 71 -1.17 -3.08 5.77
C LEU A 71 -0.38 -4.38 5.81
N SER A 72 -0.33 -5.02 6.98
CA SER A 72 0.26 -6.34 7.14
C SER A 72 -0.49 -7.15 8.18
N ALA A 73 -0.67 -8.45 7.94
CA ALA A 73 -1.27 -9.34 8.93
C ALA A 73 -0.40 -9.38 10.19
N ARG A 74 -1.01 -9.23 11.37
CA ARG A 74 -0.31 -9.41 12.64
C ARG A 74 -0.23 -10.89 12.93
N LEU A 75 0.97 -11.45 12.82
CA LEU A 75 1.22 -12.87 13.05
C LEU A 75 1.88 -13.10 14.41
N ASP A 76 1.58 -14.24 15.03
CA ASP A 76 2.34 -14.73 16.17
C ASP A 76 3.69 -15.31 15.72
N LYS A 77 4.50 -15.77 16.69
CA LYS A 77 5.81 -16.37 16.43
C LYS A 77 5.78 -17.66 15.60
N PHE A 78 4.60 -18.24 15.38
CA PHE A 78 4.38 -19.44 14.59
C PHE A 78 3.76 -19.13 13.21
N GLY A 79 3.55 -17.86 12.90
CA GLY A 79 2.93 -17.44 11.64
C GLY A 79 1.41 -17.53 11.65
N LYS A 80 0.76 -17.74 12.81
CA LYS A 80 -0.71 -17.75 12.90
C LYS A 80 -1.24 -16.34 13.09
N PRO A 81 -2.39 -15.97 12.48
CA PRO A 81 -3.04 -14.69 12.73
C PRO A 81 -3.32 -14.48 14.22
N VAL A 82 -2.97 -13.29 14.70
CA VAL A 82 -3.35 -12.79 16.03
C VAL A 82 -4.77 -12.26 15.93
N CYS A 83 -5.65 -12.66 16.83
CA CYS A 83 -7.03 -12.17 16.90
C CYS A 83 -7.27 -11.72 18.33
N SER A 84 -6.88 -10.48 18.64
CA SER A 84 -6.69 -10.03 20.03
C SER A 84 -7.98 -9.53 20.71
N GLY A 85 -9.01 -9.20 19.92
CA GLY A 85 -10.24 -8.60 20.42
C GLY A 85 -10.08 -7.14 20.87
N VAL A 86 -9.02 -6.45 20.41
CA VAL A 86 -8.77 -5.04 20.75
C VAL A 86 -9.87 -4.08 20.24
N ALA A 87 -10.63 -4.49 19.22
CA ALA A 87 -11.76 -3.76 18.66
C ALA A 87 -12.81 -4.75 18.08
N PRO A 88 -14.06 -4.31 17.84
CA PRO A 88 -15.01 -5.10 17.05
C PRO A 88 -14.49 -5.35 15.63
N PRO A 89 -14.97 -6.40 14.93
CA PRO A 89 -14.68 -6.59 13.52
C PRO A 89 -14.96 -5.33 12.70
N THR A 90 -14.17 -5.13 11.66
CA THR A 90 -14.20 -3.98 10.74
C THR A 90 -13.87 -2.62 11.36
N HIS A 91 -13.28 -2.57 12.56
CA HIS A 91 -12.88 -1.32 13.21
C HIS A 91 -11.36 -1.17 13.30
N THR A 92 -10.91 0.08 13.41
CA THR A 92 -9.50 0.44 13.62
C THR A 92 -9.30 1.01 15.02
N VAL A 93 -8.11 0.80 15.58
CA VAL A 93 -7.67 1.33 16.87
C VAL A 93 -6.20 1.77 16.83
N GLY A 94 -5.86 2.75 17.66
CA GLY A 94 -4.53 3.35 17.71
C GLY A 94 -4.41 4.58 16.81
N ASP A 95 -3.29 5.29 16.94
CA ASP A 95 -2.97 6.49 16.15
C ASP A 95 -2.31 6.12 14.82
N PHE A 96 -3.03 5.38 13.98
CA PHE A 96 -2.51 4.87 12.70
C PHE A 96 -2.22 5.97 11.66
N LYS A 97 -2.73 7.19 11.88
CA LYS A 97 -2.43 8.39 11.09
C LYS A 97 -1.27 9.21 11.67
N GLY A 98 -0.76 8.78 12.82
CA GLY A 98 0.27 9.48 13.57
C GLY A 98 1.59 9.53 12.80
N GLY A 99 2.12 10.74 12.67
CA GLY A 99 3.40 10.98 11.99
C GLY A 99 3.28 11.44 10.54
N SER A 100 2.05 11.58 9.99
CA SER A 100 1.81 12.25 8.70
C SER A 100 1.19 13.63 8.87
N TYR A 101 1.63 14.59 8.06
CA TYR A 101 0.97 15.89 7.92
C TYR A 101 0.13 15.98 6.64
N ILE A 102 0.08 14.90 5.86
CA ILE A 102 -0.67 14.84 4.61
C ILE A 102 -2.12 14.48 4.96
N PRO A 103 -3.10 15.37 4.69
CA PRO A 103 -4.49 15.06 4.93
C PRO A 103 -5.03 14.09 3.87
N ASP A 104 -5.90 13.19 4.28
CA ASP A 104 -6.58 12.28 3.37
C ASP A 104 -7.56 13.05 2.47
N PRO A 105 -7.63 12.71 1.17
CA PRO A 105 -8.70 13.19 0.32
C PRO A 105 -10.04 12.59 0.79
N ASN A 106 -10.97 13.47 1.20
CA ASN A 106 -12.34 13.11 1.55
C ASN A 106 -13.14 12.60 0.34
#